data_AF-A0A433L8P3-F1
#
_entry.id   AF-A0A433L8P3-F1
#
_cell.length_a   1.000
_cell.length_b   1.000
_cell.length_c   1.000
_cell.angle_alpha   90.00
_cell.angle_beta   90.00
_cell.angle_gamma   90.00
#
_symmetry.space_group_name_H-M   'P 1'
#
loop_
_entity.id
_entity.type
_entity.pdbx_description
1 polymer ?
#
loop_
_entity_poly.entity_id
_entity_poly.type
_entity_poly.pdbx_seq_one_letter_code
_entity_poly.pdbx_strand_id
1 'polypeptide(L)' 'MDRIFAWDDHQSRVVYRIPGHTHKDGREDSDLSPVWLPADESELPEGVSVEDLRKVTVKQ' A
#
# COMPACT_ATOMS: atom_id res chain seq x y z
N MET A 1 -2.73 14.63 2.00
CA MET A 1 -1.72 13.56 1.82
C MET A 1 -2.36 12.51 0.94
N ASP A 2 -1.82 12.31 -0.26
CA ASP A 2 -2.30 11.26 -1.17
C ASP A 2 -1.78 9.90 -0.69
N ARG A 3 -2.68 9.10 -0.12
CA ARG A 3 -2.41 7.69 0.18
C ARG A 3 -2.65 6.90 -1.10
N ILE A 4 -1.65 6.12 -1.52
CA ILE A 4 -1.78 5.26 -2.70
C ILE A 4 -2.23 3.90 -2.20
N PHE A 5 -3.47 3.50 -2.46
CA PHE A 5 -3.99 2.19 -2.08
C PHE A 5 -3.62 1.12 -3.10
N ALA A 6 -3.40 -0.10 -2.62
CA ALA A 6 -3.11 -1.28 -3.40
C ALA A 6 -3.62 -2.54 -2.68
N TRP A 7 -3.73 -3.64 -3.42
CA TRP A 7 -4.07 -4.95 -2.87
C TRP A 7 -2.80 -5.80 -2.75
N ASP A 8 -2.46 -6.21 -1.53
CA ASP A 8 -1.40 -7.20 -1.31
C ASP A 8 -1.94 -8.60 -1.61
N ASP A 9 -1.57 -9.14 -2.77
CA ASP A 9 -2.00 -10.46 -3.23
C ASP A 9 -1.45 -11.59 -2.34
N HIS A 10 -0.28 -11.36 -1.72
CA HIS A 10 0.38 -12.37 -0.89
C HIS A 10 -0.33 -12.59 0.45
N GLN A 11 -0.78 -11.51 1.10
CA GLN A 11 -1.52 -11.59 2.37
C GLN A 11 -3.03 -11.36 2.23
N SER A 12 -3.52 -11.21 1.00
CA SER A 12 -4.92 -10.93 0.66
C SER A 12 -5.52 -9.81 1.52
N ARG A 13 -4.92 -8.62 1.44
CA ARG A 13 -5.35 -7.44 2.22
C ARG A 13 -5.11 -6.12 1.50
N VAL A 14 -5.86 -5.09 1.90
CA VAL A 14 -5.61 -3.71 1.46
C VAL A 14 -4.36 -3.16 2.15
N VAL A 15 -3.53 -2.49 1.36
CA VAL A 15 -2.38 -1.75 1.85
C VAL A 15 -2.37 -0.36 1.25
N TYR A 16 -1.71 0.57 1.92
CA TYR A 16 -1.47 1.90 1.38
C TYR A 16 0.00 2.30 1.50
N ARG A 17 0.48 3.02 0.49
CA ARG A 17 1.82 3.62 0.45
C ARG A 17 1.69 5.09 0.83
N ILE A 18 2.61 5.54 1.69
CA ILE A 18 2.81 6.96 2.00
C ILE A 18 4.14 7.37 1.35
N PRO A 19 4.12 8.15 0.25
CA PRO A 19 5.34 8.65 -0.36
C PRO A 19 6.18 9.44 0.64
N GLY A 20 7.48 9.16 0.70
CA GLY A 20 8.41 9.80 1.65
C GLY A 20 8.43 9.17 3.05
N HIS A 21 7.72 8.06 3.28
CA HIS A 21 7.89 7.29 4.51
C HIS A 21 9.19 6.50 4.47
N THR A 22 9.89 6.40 5.60
CA THR A 22 11.13 5.63 5.70
C THR A 22 10.82 4.22 6.21
N HIS A 23 11.43 3.20 5.60
CA HIS A 23 11.48 1.84 6.13
C HIS A 23 12.19 1.83 7.49
N LYS A 24 11.93 0.81 8.31
CA LYS A 24 12.65 0.60 9.59
C LYS A 24 14.16 0.44 9.42
N ASP A 25 14.60 0.02 8.24
CA ASP A 25 16.02 -0.11 7.84
C ASP A 25 16.67 1.24 7.46
N GLY A 26 15.94 2.36 7.55
CA GLY A 26 16.43 3.69 7.17
C GLY A 26 16.38 3.98 5.67
N ARG A 27 15.92 3.03 4.84
CA ARG A 27 15.71 3.24 3.40
C ARG A 27 14.44 4.05 3.16
N GLU A 28 14.51 5.05 2.29
CA GLU A 28 13.33 5.80 1.88
C GLU A 28 12.43 4.98 0.96
N ASP A 29 11.12 5.21 1.08
CA ASP A 29 10.14 4.75 0.12
C ASP A 29 10.56 5.14 -1.32
N SER A 30 10.73 4.12 -2.16
CA SER A 30 11.13 4.27 -3.57
C SER A 30 10.31 3.31 -4.42
N ASP A 31 10.20 3.53 -5.73
CA ASP A 31 9.46 2.61 -6.60
C ASP A 31 10.05 1.19 -6.63
N LEU A 32 11.33 1.03 -6.29
CA LEU A 32 12.01 -0.26 -6.15
C LEU A 32 11.82 -0.90 -4.76
N SER A 33 11.44 -0.12 -3.75
CA SER A 33 11.28 -0.57 -2.37
C SER A 33 10.18 0.27 -1.70
N PRO A 34 8.92 0.11 -2.14
CA PRO A 34 7.83 0.88 -1.58
C PRO A 34 7.53 0.45 -0.14
N VAL A 35 7.19 1.42 0.71
CA VAL A 35 6.67 1.15 2.05
C VAL A 35 5.16 0.94 1.95
N TRP A 36 4.70 -0.27 2.24
CA TRP A 36 3.28 -0.59 2.31
C TRP A 36 2.87 -0.77 3.77
N LEU A 37 1.81 -0.08 4.16
CA LEU A 37 1.19 -0.21 5.48
C LEU A 37 -0.18 -0.88 5.34
N PRO A 38 -0.59 -1.74 6.30
CA PRO A 38 -1.93 -2.31 6.30
C PRO A 38 -2.99 -1.21 6.34
N ALA A 39 -3.99 -1.33 5.48
CA ALA A 39 -5.20 -0.50 5.47
C ALA A 39 -6.44 -1.38 5.58
N ASP A 40 -7.55 -0.77 5.95
CA ASP A 40 -8.86 -1.41 5.87
C ASP A 40 -9.57 -1.07 4.55
N GLU A 41 -10.45 -1.96 4.09
CA GLU A 41 -11.31 -1.71 2.92
C GLU A 41 -12.23 -0.49 3.15
N SER A 42 -12.59 -0.23 4.41
CA SER A 42 -13.40 0.93 4.81
C SER A 42 -12.65 2.26 4.65
N GLU A 43 -11.32 2.25 4.50
CA GLU A 43 -10.50 3.44 4.25
C GLU A 43 -10.40 3.80 2.76
N LEU A 44 -10.93 2.94 1.88
CA LEU A 44 -10.90 3.19 0.44
C LEU A 44 -11.75 4.42 0.08
N PRO A 45 -11.35 5.19 -0.95
CA PRO A 45 -12.17 6.29 -1.45
C PRO A 45 -13.54 5.82 -1.90
N GLU A 46 -14.56 6.68 -1.77
CA GLU A 46 -15.92 6.36 -2.22
C GLU A 46 -15.92 5.94 -3.70
N GLY A 47 -16.51 4.78 -3.98
CA GLY A 47 -16.58 4.21 -5.34
C GLY A 47 -15.35 3.41 -5.77
N VAL A 48 -14.34 3.24 -4.93
CA VAL A 48 -13.19 2.36 -5.16
C VAL A 48 -13.41 1.05 -4.41
N SER A 49 -13.41 -0.07 -5.13
CA SER A 49 -13.47 -1.40 -4.53
C SER A 49 -12.09 -2.05 -4.50
N VAL A 50 -11.93 -3.11 -3.72
CA VAL A 50 -10.68 -3.91 -3.71
C VAL A 50 -10.29 -4.40 -5.10
N GLU A 51 -11.29 -4.68 -5.93
CA GLU A 51 -11.11 -5.16 -7.32
C GLU A 51 -10.48 -4.09 -8.23
N ASP A 52 -10.64 -2.81 -7.91
CA ASP A 52 -10.03 -1.68 -8.63
C ASP A 52 -8.57 -1.44 -8.21
N LEU A 53 -8.13 -2.06 -7.10
CA LEU A 53 -6.80 -1.84 -6.56
C LEU A 53 -5.74 -2.54 -7.40
N ARG A 54 -4.63 -1.82 -7.63
CA ARG A 54 -3.44 -2.42 -8.21
C ARG A 54 -2.94 -3.54 -7.30
N LYS A 55 -2.76 -4.74 -7.86
CA LYS A 55 -2.13 -5.86 -7.15
C LYS A 55 -0.65 -5.61 -6.97
N VAL A 56 -0.17 -5.80 -5.74
CA VAL A 56 1.23 -5.72 -5.35
C VAL A 56 1.60 -6.95 -4.54
N THR A 57 2.89 -7.24 -4.49
CA THR A 57 3.45 -8.26 -3.61
C THR A 57 4.29 -7.56 -2.56
N VAL A 58 3.79 -7.49 -1.33
CA VAL A 58 4.53 -6.88 -0.23
C VAL A 58 5.49 -7.91 0.35
N LYS A 59 6.80 -7.68 0.17
CA LYS A 59 7.84 -8.47 0.81
C LYS A 59 8.06 -7.93 2.23
N GLN A 60 7.94 -8.80 3.24
CA GLN A 60 8.24 -8.48 4.64
C GLN A 60 9.74 -8.41 4.91
#